data_AF-A0A7X6UQS3-F1
#
_entry.id   AF-A0A7X6UQS3-F1
#
_cell.length_a   1.000
_cell.length_b   1.000
_cell.length_c   1.000
_cell.angle_alpha   90.00
_cell.angle_beta   90.00
_cell.angle_gamma   90.00
#
_symmetry.space_group_name_H-M   'P 1'
#
loop_
_entity.id
_entity.type
_entity.pdbx_description
1 polymer ?
#
loop_
_entity_poly.entity_id
_entity_poly.type
_entity_poly.pdbx_seq_one_letter_code
_entity_poly.pdbx_strand_id
1 'polypeptide(L)'
;MKISKTHCVNMVLSVLLIGSVWLTGGCGGSKRSGIKSVLPEKILDFDGLKIAFVQVEPDSLWVGKYEISNIQFKKVMPNHFSGYHEGVSLDEPDLPVVSVTWKDAKKFCDFLNKTLKNDENFRFKFRLPTEAEWMNFATSGKNTIFPWGDKMPPPSDWNYYGEENKGFGMKLRGHDDGFKYSTTVGRCGVNAWGIYGAGDNIKEWCENAYDESGDYKTIKGASWADSHPDFLATANRNYYEPDYKFINLGFRVVVEVEPFTDEEKIAIADKMKAEKERAEAEKEKLELEQKQKVKASKELAEKERRDKRLLYQNEVQRLVNRREYDKADKQLQAYFLDFGKDAFYEEWHGVISSIKVVRLSDSVLLEFVKIPALDIWAGRYEITNQKFKQFKPLHDSGNFREHSLAGDEQPVVNISWHDANEFCDWLNNNFKDQIPATHVFKLPTEQEWEKIASGGTDSVFPWGNAWPPQEGNYGIMQDYDDGFVVTCPVMDSGKNVQGIFGLGGNVWEWTEDWNDSTMTAKIFKGGAWNQTNPESLKIISRNADSPDTRTPYVGFRVIISKF
;
A
#
# COMPACT_ATOMS: atom_id res chain seq x y z
N MET A 1 -3.66 -21.20 -25.41
CA MET A 1 -2.73 -20.74 -24.35
C MET A 1 -1.46 -20.28 -25.06
N LYS A 2 -1.23 -18.98 -25.17
CA LYS A 2 -0.14 -18.37 -25.96
C LYS A 2 1.15 -18.46 -25.13
N ILE A 3 2.17 -19.14 -25.66
CA ILE A 3 3.54 -19.08 -25.12
C ILE A 3 3.97 -17.61 -25.16
N SER A 4 4.31 -17.05 -24.00
CA SER A 4 4.75 -15.67 -23.86
C SER A 4 6.08 -15.47 -24.58
N LYS A 5 6.14 -14.47 -25.47
CA LYS A 5 7.34 -14.06 -26.23
C LYS A 5 8.58 -13.83 -25.36
N THR A 6 8.43 -13.65 -24.06
CA THR A 6 9.53 -13.39 -23.12
C THR A 6 10.39 -14.62 -22.80
N HIS A 7 9.89 -15.85 -23.00
CA HIS A 7 10.68 -17.07 -22.75
C HIS A 7 11.69 -17.41 -23.86
N CYS A 8 11.53 -16.88 -25.08
CA CYS A 8 12.49 -17.07 -26.17
C CYS A 8 13.73 -16.14 -26.03
N VAL A 9 13.60 -14.99 -25.37
CA VAL A 9 14.65 -13.96 -25.29
C VAL A 9 15.86 -14.41 -24.45
N ASN A 10 15.66 -15.24 -23.43
CA ASN A 10 16.77 -15.77 -22.62
C ASN A 10 17.52 -16.93 -23.29
N MET A 11 16.95 -17.55 -24.33
CA MET A 11 17.58 -18.67 -25.05
C MET A 11 18.62 -18.20 -26.08
N VAL A 12 18.49 -16.95 -26.56
CA VAL A 12 19.35 -16.32 -27.57
C VAL A 12 20.69 -15.85 -26.98
N LEU A 13 20.69 -15.35 -25.73
CA LEU A 13 21.91 -14.85 -25.07
C LEU A 13 22.86 -15.96 -24.62
N SER A 14 22.36 -17.15 -24.27
CA SER A 14 23.21 -18.23 -23.73
C SER A 14 24.02 -18.98 -24.78
N VAL A 15 23.62 -18.96 -26.06
CA VAL A 15 24.29 -19.71 -27.13
C VAL A 15 25.13 -18.81 -28.03
N LEU A 16 24.73 -17.55 -28.26
CA LEU A 16 25.54 -16.59 -29.03
C LEU A 16 26.84 -16.18 -28.32
N LEU A 17 26.92 -16.30 -26.98
CA LEU A 17 28.13 -15.98 -26.21
C LEU A 17 29.16 -17.14 -26.12
N ILE A 18 28.81 -18.36 -26.54
CA ILE A 18 29.74 -19.51 -26.44
C ILE A 18 30.67 -19.59 -27.66
N GLY A 19 30.28 -19.00 -28.80
CA GLY A 19 31.08 -19.01 -30.04
C GLY A 19 32.22 -17.97 -30.11
N SER A 20 32.33 -17.03 -29.17
CA SER A 20 33.26 -15.90 -29.35
C SER A 20 33.67 -15.17 -28.06
N VAL A 21 34.13 -15.90 -27.04
CA VAL A 21 34.99 -15.32 -25.97
C VAL A 21 36.07 -16.32 -25.55
N TRP A 22 37.13 -16.47 -26.35
CA TRP A 22 38.46 -16.74 -25.81
C TRP A 22 39.16 -15.38 -25.67
N LEU A 23 38.91 -14.70 -24.54
CA LEU A 23 39.78 -13.63 -24.07
C LEU A 23 40.50 -14.13 -22.82
N THR A 24 41.82 -14.20 -22.98
CA THR A 24 42.85 -14.42 -21.97
C THR A 24 42.53 -13.78 -20.62
N GLY A 25 42.48 -14.58 -19.56
CA GLY A 25 42.30 -14.09 -18.20
C GLY A 25 42.80 -15.06 -17.14
N GLY A 26 44.07 -14.90 -16.76
CA GLY A 26 44.58 -15.07 -15.39
C GLY A 26 44.33 -16.39 -14.65
N CYS A 27 45.37 -17.22 -14.59
CA CYS A 27 45.54 -18.27 -13.59
C CYS A 27 45.40 -17.75 -12.15
N GLY A 28 44.61 -18.44 -11.33
CA GLY A 28 44.51 -18.21 -9.90
C GLY A 28 43.75 -19.30 -9.15
N GLY A 29 44.36 -20.46 -8.96
CA GLY A 29 44.21 -21.23 -7.70
C GLY A 29 43.09 -22.27 -7.55
N SER A 30 43.55 -23.53 -7.49
CA SER A 30 43.07 -24.64 -6.65
C SER A 30 42.24 -25.74 -7.31
N LYS A 31 42.89 -26.91 -7.38
CA LYS A 31 42.36 -28.21 -7.77
C LYS A 31 41.47 -28.77 -6.66
N ARG A 32 40.22 -29.11 -7.00
CA ARG A 32 39.52 -30.26 -6.41
C ARG A 32 39.11 -31.19 -7.55
N SER A 33 39.60 -32.41 -7.45
CA SER A 33 39.33 -33.54 -8.32
C SER A 33 37.88 -34.00 -8.23
N GLY A 34 37.25 -34.23 -9.39
CA GLY A 34 36.15 -35.19 -9.51
C GLY A 34 34.76 -34.62 -9.82
N ILE A 35 34.59 -33.86 -10.90
CA ILE A 35 33.30 -33.74 -11.61
C ILE A 35 33.62 -33.74 -13.11
N LYS A 36 33.16 -34.78 -13.82
CA LYS A 36 33.22 -34.91 -15.29
C LYS A 36 32.56 -33.67 -15.91
N SER A 37 33.16 -33.10 -16.95
CA SER A 37 32.54 -32.06 -17.77
C SER A 37 31.19 -32.54 -18.27
N VAL A 38 30.10 -32.06 -17.68
CA VAL A 38 28.75 -32.35 -18.18
C VAL A 38 28.61 -31.51 -19.44
N LEU A 39 28.57 -32.18 -20.59
CA LEU A 39 28.30 -31.53 -21.86
C LEU A 39 26.95 -30.78 -21.78
N PRO A 40 26.77 -29.69 -22.53
CA PRO A 40 25.51 -28.93 -22.50
C PRO A 40 24.29 -29.83 -22.72
N GLU A 41 23.31 -29.73 -21.83
CA GLU A 41 22.04 -30.46 -21.90
C GLU A 41 20.90 -29.50 -22.21
N LYS A 42 19.99 -29.92 -23.08
CA LYS A 42 18.79 -29.15 -23.43
C LYS A 42 17.56 -30.06 -23.48
N ILE A 43 16.47 -29.62 -22.84
CA ILE A 43 15.18 -30.29 -22.91
C ILE A 43 14.32 -29.57 -23.96
N LEU A 44 13.89 -30.32 -24.97
CA LEU A 44 12.94 -29.84 -25.98
C LEU A 44 11.55 -30.38 -25.68
N ASP A 45 10.53 -29.53 -25.80
CA ASP A 45 9.12 -29.84 -25.51
C ASP A 45 8.29 -29.80 -26.80
N PHE A 46 7.71 -30.95 -27.18
CA PHE A 46 6.89 -31.15 -28.36
C PHE A 46 5.43 -31.38 -27.94
N ASP A 47 4.79 -30.33 -27.43
CA ASP A 47 3.40 -30.34 -26.95
C ASP A 47 3.17 -31.35 -25.80
N GLY A 48 3.99 -31.21 -24.75
CA GLY A 48 4.00 -32.03 -23.55
C GLY A 48 4.90 -33.26 -23.64
N LEU A 49 5.45 -33.57 -24.82
CA LEU A 49 6.48 -34.61 -25.00
C LEU A 49 7.85 -33.97 -24.77
N LYS A 50 8.50 -34.29 -23.64
CA LYS A 50 9.82 -33.76 -23.31
C LYS A 50 10.92 -34.77 -23.64
N ILE A 51 11.95 -34.34 -24.37
CA ILE A 51 13.14 -35.12 -24.68
C ILE A 51 14.38 -34.33 -24.25
N ALA A 52 15.25 -34.96 -23.47
CA ALA A 52 16.54 -34.41 -23.09
C ALA A 52 17.60 -34.79 -24.13
N PHE A 53 18.37 -33.80 -24.58
CA PHE A 53 19.47 -33.97 -25.51
C PHE A 53 20.78 -33.46 -24.91
N VAL A 54 21.87 -34.16 -25.21
CA VAL A 54 23.24 -33.77 -24.85
C VAL A 54 23.97 -33.36 -26.12
N GLN A 55 24.60 -32.19 -26.12
CA GLN A 55 25.46 -31.76 -27.23
C GLN A 55 26.76 -32.57 -27.22
N VAL A 56 27.09 -33.23 -28.33
CA VAL A 56 28.31 -34.05 -28.45
C VAL A 56 29.23 -33.48 -29.52
N GLU A 57 30.47 -33.98 -29.62
CA GLU A 57 31.34 -33.65 -30.75
C GLU A 57 30.97 -34.48 -31.99
N PRO A 58 30.86 -33.88 -33.20
CA PRO A 58 31.02 -32.45 -33.49
C PRO A 58 29.83 -31.63 -32.97
N ASP A 59 30.09 -30.36 -32.57
CA ASP A 59 29.12 -29.46 -31.91
C ASP A 59 27.78 -29.26 -32.66
N SER A 60 27.71 -29.66 -33.93
CA SER A 60 26.49 -29.68 -34.75
C SER A 60 25.51 -30.81 -34.40
N LEU A 61 25.91 -31.78 -33.56
CA LEU A 61 25.12 -32.95 -33.21
C LEU A 61 24.68 -32.93 -31.74
N TRP A 62 23.39 -33.14 -31.53
CA TRP A 62 22.81 -33.38 -30.21
C TRP A 62 22.23 -34.79 -30.15
N VAL A 63 22.51 -35.53 -29.09
CA VAL A 63 22.09 -36.93 -28.94
C VAL A 63 21.07 -37.05 -27.82
N GLY A 64 20.00 -37.81 -28.06
CA GLY A 64 19.04 -38.17 -27.03
C GLY A 64 19.76 -38.78 -25.83
N LYS A 65 19.62 -38.12 -24.67
CA LYS A 65 20.28 -38.52 -23.42
C LYS A 65 19.91 -39.94 -23.01
N TYR A 66 18.71 -40.36 -23.39
CA TYR A 66 18.09 -41.65 -23.12
C TYR A 66 17.58 -42.27 -24.42
N GLU A 67 17.37 -43.58 -24.41
CA GLU A 67 16.50 -44.24 -25.39
C GLU A 67 15.09 -43.64 -25.32
N ILE A 68 14.33 -43.70 -26.42
CA ILE A 68 12.93 -43.24 -26.39
C ILE A 68 12.11 -44.18 -25.52
N SER A 69 11.37 -43.63 -24.55
CA SER A 69 10.53 -44.43 -23.64
C SER A 69 9.14 -44.73 -24.21
N ASN A 70 8.44 -45.71 -23.62
CA ASN A 70 7.07 -46.03 -24.01
C ASN A 70 6.12 -44.84 -23.91
N ILE A 71 6.21 -44.02 -22.86
CA ILE A 71 5.36 -42.84 -22.69
C ILE A 71 5.64 -41.78 -23.77
N GLN A 72 6.91 -41.60 -24.14
CA GLN A 72 7.29 -40.70 -25.23
C GLN A 72 6.76 -41.23 -26.57
N PHE A 73 6.99 -42.50 -26.87
CA PHE A 73 6.60 -43.11 -28.14
C PHE A 73 5.09 -43.14 -28.35
N LYS A 74 4.31 -43.49 -27.31
CA LYS A 74 2.84 -43.56 -27.35
C LYS A 74 2.17 -42.19 -27.56
N LYS A 75 2.87 -41.08 -27.31
CA LYS A 75 2.37 -39.76 -27.71
C LYS A 75 2.21 -39.64 -29.23
N VAL A 76 3.05 -40.35 -30.00
CA VAL A 76 3.02 -40.37 -31.47
C VAL A 76 2.26 -41.58 -31.99
N MET A 77 2.42 -42.74 -31.34
CA MET A 77 1.79 -44.00 -31.72
C MET A 77 0.98 -44.58 -30.53
N PRO A 78 -0.23 -44.06 -30.24
CA PRO A 78 -0.96 -44.38 -29.00
C PRO A 78 -1.31 -45.86 -28.80
N ASN A 79 -1.44 -46.62 -29.89
CA ASN A 79 -1.78 -48.03 -29.87
C ASN A 79 -0.55 -48.96 -29.87
N HIS A 80 0.67 -48.41 -29.74
CA HIS A 80 1.87 -49.21 -29.64
C HIS A 80 1.87 -50.05 -28.37
N PHE A 81 2.40 -51.27 -28.48
CA PHE A 81 2.54 -52.21 -27.38
C PHE A 81 3.91 -52.90 -27.46
N SER A 82 4.78 -52.64 -26.49
CA SER A 82 6.16 -53.15 -26.48
C SER A 82 6.29 -54.65 -26.20
N GLY A 83 5.24 -55.29 -25.68
CA GLY A 83 5.20 -56.74 -25.49
C GLY A 83 5.27 -57.22 -24.04
N TYR A 84 5.21 -58.54 -23.87
CA TYR A 84 5.50 -59.24 -22.62
C TYR A 84 6.62 -60.25 -22.87
N HIS A 85 7.45 -60.50 -21.86
CA HIS A 85 8.41 -61.59 -21.87
C HIS A 85 8.38 -62.33 -20.52
N GLU A 86 8.15 -63.64 -20.57
CA GLU A 86 7.92 -64.53 -19.40
C GLU A 86 6.97 -63.94 -18.34
N GLY A 87 5.90 -63.27 -18.77
CA GLY A 87 4.89 -62.67 -17.90
C GLY A 87 5.22 -61.27 -17.37
N VAL A 88 6.39 -60.71 -17.69
CA VAL A 88 6.76 -59.33 -17.34
C VAL A 88 6.46 -58.39 -18.50
N SER A 89 5.82 -57.26 -18.19
CA SER A 89 5.51 -56.20 -19.16
C SER A 89 6.79 -55.47 -19.57
N LEU A 90 7.00 -55.30 -20.88
CA LEU A 90 8.04 -54.41 -21.42
C LEU A 90 7.46 -53.04 -21.83
N ASP A 91 6.20 -52.79 -21.48
CA ASP A 91 5.38 -51.67 -21.97
C ASP A 91 5.11 -50.59 -20.91
N GLU A 92 5.78 -50.69 -19.75
CA GLU A 92 5.70 -49.68 -18.68
C GLU A 92 6.19 -48.31 -19.16
N PRO A 93 5.61 -47.19 -18.66
CA PRO A 93 5.81 -45.84 -19.21
C PRO A 93 7.27 -45.41 -19.41
N ASP A 94 8.12 -45.69 -18.42
CA ASP A 94 9.52 -45.22 -18.39
C ASP A 94 10.53 -46.26 -18.87
N LEU A 95 10.09 -47.46 -19.31
CA LEU A 95 10.94 -48.41 -20.01
C LEU A 95 11.23 -47.91 -21.43
N PRO A 96 12.38 -48.30 -22.03
CA PRO A 96 12.65 -48.02 -23.43
C PRO A 96 11.58 -48.68 -24.30
N VAL A 97 11.15 -47.97 -25.35
CA VAL A 97 10.23 -48.53 -26.33
C VAL A 97 10.94 -49.63 -27.11
N VAL A 98 10.32 -50.80 -27.19
CA VAL A 98 10.82 -51.97 -27.94
C VAL A 98 9.71 -52.54 -28.81
N SER A 99 10.01 -53.56 -29.62
CA SER A 99 9.07 -54.10 -30.60
C SER A 99 8.61 -53.04 -31.62
N VAL A 100 9.51 -52.13 -31.99
CA VAL A 100 9.29 -51.09 -33.01
C VAL A 100 10.08 -51.37 -34.28
N THR A 101 9.45 -51.09 -35.43
CA THR A 101 10.13 -51.20 -36.72
C THR A 101 10.99 -49.96 -36.98
N TRP A 102 11.96 -50.05 -37.90
CA TRP A 102 12.74 -48.88 -38.32
C TRP A 102 11.83 -47.77 -38.86
N LYS A 103 10.79 -48.15 -39.61
CA LYS A 103 9.80 -47.21 -40.16
C LYS A 103 9.01 -46.51 -39.06
N ASP A 104 8.69 -47.20 -37.97
CA ASP A 104 7.99 -46.59 -36.84
C ASP A 104 8.88 -45.60 -36.08
N ALA A 105 10.16 -45.92 -35.91
CA ALA A 105 11.15 -44.99 -35.37
C ALA A 105 11.31 -43.73 -36.25
N LYS A 106 11.28 -43.87 -37.58
CA LYS A 106 11.27 -42.73 -38.51
C LYS A 106 10.01 -41.87 -38.40
N LYS A 107 8.82 -42.46 -38.27
CA LYS A 107 7.58 -41.71 -38.04
C LYS A 107 7.66 -40.85 -36.78
N PHE A 108 8.32 -41.36 -35.73
CA PHE A 108 8.58 -40.58 -34.52
C PHE A 108 9.47 -39.37 -34.80
N CYS A 109 10.60 -39.55 -35.50
CA CYS A 109 11.46 -38.44 -35.92
C CYS A 109 10.71 -37.42 -36.79
N ASP A 110 9.87 -37.88 -37.73
CA ASP A 110 9.06 -37.01 -38.60
C ASP A 110 8.02 -36.21 -37.79
N PHE A 111 7.45 -36.79 -36.74
CA PHE A 111 6.59 -36.07 -35.81
C PHE A 111 7.33 -34.95 -35.10
N LEU A 112 8.56 -35.19 -34.62
CA LEU A 112 9.37 -34.15 -34.00
C LEU A 112 9.68 -33.01 -34.98
N ASN A 113 10.07 -33.35 -36.22
CA ASN A 113 10.34 -32.39 -37.30
C ASN A 113 9.11 -31.54 -37.67
N LYS A 114 7.90 -32.08 -37.58
CA LYS A 114 6.65 -31.35 -37.86
C LYS A 114 6.18 -30.47 -36.70
N THR A 115 6.43 -30.91 -35.48
CA THR A 115 5.86 -30.29 -34.27
C THR A 115 6.65 -29.08 -33.82
N LEU A 116 7.98 -29.13 -33.93
CA LEU A 116 8.82 -28.00 -33.59
C LEU A 116 8.81 -27.01 -34.76
N LYS A 117 8.29 -25.79 -34.51
CA LYS A 117 8.57 -24.68 -35.42
C LYS A 117 10.06 -24.38 -35.30
N ASN A 118 10.79 -24.43 -36.42
CA ASN A 118 12.15 -23.92 -36.47
C ASN A 118 12.21 -22.54 -35.81
N ASP A 119 13.16 -22.37 -34.90
CA ASP A 119 13.42 -21.10 -34.25
C ASP A 119 13.98 -20.13 -35.30
N GLU A 120 13.84 -18.82 -35.08
CA GLU A 120 14.44 -17.81 -35.95
C GLU A 120 15.99 -17.96 -36.02
N ASN A 121 16.61 -18.68 -35.07
CA ASN A 121 18.07 -18.81 -34.95
C ASN A 121 18.63 -20.21 -35.22
N PHE A 122 17.83 -21.28 -35.16
CA PHE A 122 18.28 -22.64 -35.51
C PHE A 122 17.22 -23.45 -36.26
N ARG A 123 17.65 -24.18 -37.30
CA ARG A 123 16.82 -25.21 -37.93
C ARG A 123 17.23 -26.57 -37.37
N PHE A 124 16.27 -27.26 -36.75
CA PHE A 124 16.50 -28.55 -36.12
C PHE A 124 16.01 -29.66 -37.05
N LYS A 125 16.85 -30.68 -37.24
CA LYS A 125 16.49 -31.89 -37.98
C LYS A 125 16.66 -33.12 -37.10
N PHE A 126 15.54 -33.70 -36.69
CA PHE A 126 15.47 -34.92 -35.88
C PHE A 126 15.54 -36.15 -36.77
N ARG A 127 16.43 -37.08 -36.43
CA ARG A 127 16.64 -38.33 -37.17
C ARG A 127 17.17 -39.44 -36.26
N LEU A 128 17.28 -40.66 -36.81
CA LEU A 128 18.03 -41.71 -36.14
C LEU A 128 19.54 -41.41 -36.25
N PRO A 129 20.37 -41.89 -35.30
CA PRO A 129 21.80 -41.78 -35.44
C PRO A 129 22.29 -42.60 -36.63
N THR A 130 23.28 -42.10 -37.36
CA THR A 130 24.09 -42.95 -38.23
C THR A 130 24.94 -43.88 -37.35
N GLU A 131 25.37 -45.01 -37.90
CA GLU A 131 26.25 -45.94 -37.19
C GLU A 131 27.53 -45.27 -36.66
N ALA A 132 28.15 -44.40 -37.47
CA ALA A 132 29.37 -43.69 -37.07
C ALA A 132 29.11 -42.75 -35.88
N GLU A 133 28.01 -42.00 -35.92
CA GLU A 133 27.59 -41.15 -34.80
C GLU A 133 27.29 -41.98 -33.56
N TRP A 134 26.63 -43.13 -33.72
CA TRP A 134 26.33 -44.07 -32.65
C TRP A 134 27.59 -44.54 -31.94
N MET A 135 28.58 -45.02 -32.70
CA MET A 135 29.86 -45.47 -32.13
C MET A 135 30.60 -44.34 -31.43
N ASN A 136 30.59 -43.14 -32.03
CA ASN A 136 31.22 -41.96 -31.45
C ASN A 136 30.60 -41.61 -30.10
N PHE A 137 29.27 -41.44 -30.03
CA PHE A 137 28.66 -41.07 -28.76
C PHE A 137 28.68 -42.20 -27.75
N ALA A 138 28.57 -43.47 -28.16
CA ALA A 138 28.64 -44.61 -27.24
C ALA A 138 29.98 -44.67 -26.51
N THR A 139 31.08 -44.41 -27.22
CA THR A 139 32.45 -44.41 -26.68
C THR A 139 32.91 -43.04 -26.15
N SER A 140 32.04 -42.02 -26.18
CA SER A 140 32.39 -40.65 -25.82
C SER A 140 33.61 -40.12 -26.60
N GLY A 141 33.68 -40.42 -27.90
CA GLY A 141 34.74 -40.00 -28.81
C GLY A 141 36.05 -40.77 -28.70
N LYS A 142 36.12 -41.81 -27.86
CA LYS A 142 37.36 -42.52 -27.56
C LYS A 142 37.62 -43.76 -28.41
N ASN A 143 36.63 -44.21 -29.19
CA ASN A 143 36.72 -45.43 -30.00
C ASN A 143 37.16 -46.67 -29.21
N THR A 144 36.73 -46.78 -27.95
CA THR A 144 37.00 -47.93 -27.08
C THR A 144 36.18 -49.16 -27.49
N ILE A 145 36.65 -50.36 -27.12
CA ILE A 145 35.97 -51.62 -27.44
C ILE A 145 34.55 -51.63 -26.86
N PHE A 146 34.39 -51.18 -25.61
CA PHE A 146 33.09 -51.04 -24.93
C PHE A 146 32.82 -49.58 -24.57
N PRO A 147 31.56 -49.21 -24.29
CA PRO A 147 31.21 -47.85 -23.85
C PRO A 147 31.95 -47.37 -22.58
N TRP A 148 32.36 -48.29 -21.70
CA TRP A 148 33.09 -47.99 -20.45
C TRP A 148 34.62 -48.12 -20.57
N GLY A 149 35.15 -48.59 -21.70
CA GLY A 149 36.58 -48.81 -21.92
C GLY A 149 36.88 -50.13 -22.62
N ASP A 150 38.13 -50.61 -22.52
CA ASP A 150 38.60 -51.78 -23.30
C ASP A 150 38.62 -53.10 -22.51
N LYS A 151 38.10 -53.11 -21.28
CA LYS A 151 38.21 -54.26 -20.36
C LYS A 151 36.84 -54.79 -19.94
N MET A 152 36.76 -56.12 -19.90
CA MET A 152 35.68 -56.87 -19.26
C MET A 152 36.00 -57.14 -17.78
N PRO A 153 34.98 -57.40 -16.93
CA PRO A 153 33.53 -57.36 -17.22
C PRO A 153 32.97 -55.92 -17.25
N PRO A 154 31.72 -55.71 -17.73
CA PRO A 154 31.03 -54.43 -17.59
C PRO A 154 30.86 -54.03 -16.12
N PRO A 155 30.75 -52.72 -15.83
CA PRO A 155 30.27 -52.26 -14.54
C PRO A 155 28.83 -52.71 -14.28
N SER A 156 28.47 -52.92 -13.00
CA SER A 156 27.16 -53.43 -12.57
C SER A 156 25.97 -52.54 -12.95
N ASP A 157 26.21 -51.28 -13.29
CA ASP A 157 25.16 -50.34 -13.69
C ASP A 157 24.75 -50.53 -15.17
N TRP A 158 25.43 -51.40 -15.94
CA TRP A 158 25.15 -51.68 -17.36
C TRP A 158 24.25 -52.92 -17.50
N ASN A 159 23.12 -52.78 -18.21
CA ASN A 159 22.07 -53.80 -18.32
C ASN A 159 22.35 -54.84 -19.43
N TYR A 160 22.77 -56.04 -19.04
CA TYR A 160 23.14 -57.16 -19.91
C TYR A 160 22.60 -58.50 -19.36
N TYR A 161 22.67 -59.57 -20.15
CA TYR A 161 22.22 -60.88 -19.68
C TYR A 161 23.21 -61.51 -18.67
N GLY A 162 22.94 -61.34 -17.38
CA GLY A 162 23.80 -61.69 -16.25
C GLY A 162 23.29 -62.85 -15.38
N GLU A 163 23.80 -62.93 -14.15
CA GLU A 163 23.55 -64.01 -13.17
C GLU A 163 22.14 -63.95 -12.57
N GLU A 164 21.46 -62.79 -12.60
CA GLU A 164 20.07 -62.59 -12.17
C GLU A 164 19.08 -63.43 -12.99
N ASN A 165 19.45 -63.74 -14.24
CA ASN A 165 18.69 -64.61 -15.12
C ASN A 165 18.92 -66.08 -14.74
N LYS A 166 17.91 -66.81 -14.25
CA LYS A 166 18.06 -68.22 -13.79
C LYS A 166 17.96 -69.28 -14.90
N GLY A 167 17.84 -68.88 -16.16
CA GLY A 167 17.71 -69.78 -17.32
C GLY A 167 19.02 -70.51 -17.73
N PHE A 168 18.93 -71.37 -18.74
CA PHE A 168 20.04 -72.18 -19.28
C PHE A 168 20.89 -71.46 -20.36
N GLY A 169 20.63 -70.19 -20.65
CA GLY A 169 21.42 -69.40 -21.61
C GLY A 169 22.84 -69.09 -21.13
N MET A 170 23.75 -68.78 -22.05
CA MET A 170 25.10 -68.31 -21.71
C MET A 170 24.98 -66.94 -21.02
N LYS A 171 25.41 -66.83 -19.76
CA LYS A 171 25.34 -65.60 -18.97
C LYS A 171 26.70 -64.95 -18.88
N LEU A 172 26.70 -63.64 -18.66
CA LEU A 172 27.92 -62.92 -18.37
C LEU A 172 28.38 -63.24 -16.94
N ARG A 173 29.34 -64.16 -16.82
CA ARG A 173 29.76 -64.72 -15.52
C ARG A 173 30.25 -63.63 -14.58
N GLY A 174 29.67 -63.56 -13.39
CA GLY A 174 30.03 -62.59 -12.35
C GLY A 174 29.49 -61.17 -12.57
N HIS A 175 28.57 -60.99 -13.52
CA HIS A 175 27.80 -59.75 -13.70
C HIS A 175 26.36 -59.97 -13.22
N ASP A 176 25.86 -59.05 -12.40
CA ASP A 176 24.47 -59.00 -11.93
C ASP A 176 24.12 -57.52 -11.78
N ASP A 177 23.25 -57.03 -12.66
CA ASP A 177 22.75 -55.65 -12.67
C ASP A 177 21.38 -55.52 -11.97
N GLY A 178 20.84 -56.63 -11.46
CA GLY A 178 19.53 -56.70 -10.82
C GLY A 178 18.34 -56.60 -11.78
N PHE A 179 18.56 -56.53 -13.09
CA PHE A 179 17.50 -56.39 -14.09
C PHE A 179 17.42 -57.62 -15.00
N LYS A 180 16.33 -58.37 -14.86
CA LYS A 180 16.11 -59.55 -15.72
C LYS A 180 15.91 -59.18 -17.20
N TYR A 181 15.32 -58.01 -17.48
CA TYR A 181 14.98 -57.49 -18.81
C TYR A 181 15.34 -55.99 -18.91
N SER A 182 14.77 -55.24 -19.86
CA SER A 182 14.96 -53.79 -19.93
C SER A 182 14.55 -53.10 -18.62
N THR A 183 15.25 -52.01 -18.30
CA THR A 183 15.02 -51.18 -17.12
C THR A 183 14.63 -49.76 -17.51
N THR A 184 14.18 -48.98 -16.53
CA THR A 184 13.79 -47.58 -16.72
C THR A 184 14.93 -46.81 -17.39
N VAL A 185 14.61 -46.05 -18.44
CA VAL A 185 15.60 -45.21 -19.11
C VAL A 185 16.27 -44.28 -18.09
N GLY A 186 17.61 -44.22 -18.12
CA GLY A 186 18.39 -43.46 -17.14
C GLY A 186 18.78 -44.23 -15.87
N ARG A 187 18.47 -45.52 -15.75
CA ARG A 187 19.00 -46.42 -14.69
C ARG A 187 20.08 -47.39 -15.17
N CYS A 188 20.34 -47.42 -16.47
CA CYS A 188 21.36 -48.21 -17.14
C CYS A 188 22.70 -47.48 -17.23
N GLY A 189 23.67 -48.07 -17.92
CA GLY A 189 25.03 -47.56 -18.00
C GLY A 189 25.10 -46.15 -18.56
N VAL A 190 25.91 -45.29 -17.92
CA VAL A 190 26.16 -43.91 -18.36
C VAL A 190 27.61 -43.72 -18.78
N ASN A 191 27.82 -43.20 -19.99
CA ASN A 191 29.16 -42.95 -20.50
C ASN A 191 29.73 -41.60 -20.02
N ALA A 192 30.93 -41.22 -20.49
CA ALA A 192 31.61 -40.01 -20.05
C ALA A 192 30.90 -38.71 -20.49
N TRP A 193 30.05 -38.79 -21.52
CA TRP A 193 29.24 -37.70 -22.03
C TRP A 193 27.86 -37.58 -21.35
N GLY A 194 27.53 -38.45 -20.39
CA GLY A 194 26.26 -38.40 -19.68
C GLY A 194 25.08 -38.99 -20.47
N ILE A 195 25.38 -39.79 -21.48
CA ILE A 195 24.39 -40.52 -22.28
C ILE A 195 24.17 -41.89 -21.65
N TYR A 196 22.92 -42.21 -21.36
CA TYR A 196 22.49 -43.46 -20.75
C TYR A 196 22.05 -44.47 -21.83
N GLY A 197 22.23 -45.75 -21.54
CA GLY A 197 21.77 -46.82 -22.43
C GLY A 197 22.63 -47.00 -23.69
N ALA A 198 23.76 -46.27 -23.79
CA ALA A 198 24.53 -46.20 -25.02
C ALA A 198 25.44 -47.42 -25.19
N GLY A 199 24.82 -48.59 -25.40
CA GLY A 199 25.47 -49.88 -25.61
C GLY A 199 24.93 -51.02 -24.75
N ASP A 200 23.89 -50.79 -23.94
CA ASP A 200 23.21 -51.75 -23.08
C ASP A 200 21.69 -51.52 -23.09
N ASN A 201 20.95 -52.22 -22.22
CA ASN A 201 19.48 -52.12 -22.08
C ASN A 201 18.73 -52.62 -23.32
N ILE A 202 18.75 -51.90 -24.44
CA ILE A 202 18.17 -52.33 -25.72
C ILE A 202 19.11 -52.07 -26.90
N LYS A 203 18.95 -52.87 -27.96
CA LYS A 203 19.57 -52.57 -29.26
C LYS A 203 18.87 -51.39 -29.91
N GLU A 204 19.58 -50.63 -30.73
CA GLU A 204 19.08 -49.40 -31.32
C GLU A 204 19.16 -49.39 -32.84
N TRP A 205 18.05 -48.99 -33.48
CA TRP A 205 18.01 -48.71 -34.91
C TRP A 205 18.90 -47.51 -35.29
N CYS A 206 19.71 -47.67 -36.33
CA CYS A 206 20.47 -46.59 -36.97
C CYS A 206 19.83 -46.17 -38.32
N GLU A 207 20.15 -44.96 -38.78
CA GLU A 207 19.61 -44.35 -39.99
C GLU A 207 20.10 -45.06 -41.28
N ASN A 208 21.39 -45.39 -41.31
CA ASN A 208 22.06 -45.90 -42.50
C ASN A 208 21.72 -47.37 -42.81
N ALA A 209 21.77 -47.70 -44.11
CA ALA A 209 21.73 -49.09 -44.56
C ALA A 209 22.91 -49.89 -44.01
N TYR A 210 22.70 -51.20 -43.83
CA TYR A 210 23.76 -52.11 -43.42
C TYR A 210 24.77 -52.29 -44.56
N ASP A 211 24.32 -52.47 -45.79
CA ASP A 211 25.19 -52.61 -46.96
C ASP A 211 24.66 -51.78 -48.13
N GLU A 212 25.34 -51.89 -49.27
CA GLU A 212 25.01 -51.15 -50.49
C GLU A 212 23.65 -51.53 -51.09
N SER A 213 23.07 -52.68 -50.72
CA SER A 213 21.74 -53.10 -51.22
C SER A 213 20.64 -52.18 -50.71
N GLY A 214 20.79 -51.66 -49.49
CA GLY A 214 19.75 -50.88 -48.82
C GLY A 214 18.62 -51.71 -48.21
N ASP A 215 18.62 -53.04 -48.39
CA ASP A 215 17.54 -53.95 -47.95
C ASP A 215 17.48 -54.10 -46.43
N TYR A 216 18.62 -53.95 -45.77
CA TYR A 216 18.75 -54.08 -44.31
C TYR A 216 19.19 -52.78 -43.65
N LYS A 217 18.71 -52.54 -42.42
CA LYS A 217 19.09 -51.39 -41.60
C LYS A 217 20.04 -51.80 -40.49
N THR A 218 21.02 -50.94 -40.23
CA THR A 218 22.02 -51.18 -39.19
C THR A 218 21.40 -51.09 -37.81
N ILE A 219 21.82 -51.98 -36.92
CA ILE A 219 21.48 -51.99 -35.49
C ILE A 219 22.76 -52.00 -34.69
N LYS A 220 22.80 -51.16 -33.66
CA LYS A 220 23.94 -51.00 -32.76
C LYS A 220 23.56 -51.26 -31.30
N GLY A 221 24.59 -51.45 -30.48
CA GLY A 221 24.44 -51.75 -29.07
C GLY A 221 24.12 -53.21 -28.78
N ALA A 222 24.24 -53.55 -27.49
CA ALA A 222 23.74 -54.77 -26.90
C ALA A 222 22.47 -54.48 -26.10
N SER A 223 21.89 -55.51 -25.50
CA SER A 223 20.64 -55.44 -24.75
C SER A 223 20.69 -56.34 -23.52
N TRP A 224 19.64 -56.28 -22.71
CA TRP A 224 19.39 -57.21 -21.60
C TRP A 224 19.44 -58.71 -21.98
N ALA A 225 19.42 -59.05 -23.28
CA ALA A 225 19.48 -60.42 -23.78
C ALA A 225 20.87 -60.84 -24.30
N ASP A 226 21.86 -59.96 -24.29
CA ASP A 226 23.21 -60.21 -24.80
C ASP A 226 24.22 -60.40 -23.65
N SER A 227 25.08 -61.41 -23.76
CA SER A 227 26.11 -61.73 -22.74
C SER A 227 27.51 -62.04 -23.32
N HIS A 228 27.61 -62.25 -24.63
CA HIS A 228 28.89 -62.56 -25.27
C HIS A 228 29.69 -61.25 -25.48
N PRO A 229 30.98 -61.16 -25.11
CA PRO A 229 31.78 -59.95 -25.26
C PRO A 229 31.71 -59.33 -26.67
N ASP A 230 31.71 -60.16 -27.72
CA ASP A 230 31.57 -59.69 -29.11
C ASP A 230 30.25 -58.97 -29.37
N PHE A 231 29.16 -59.30 -28.67
CA PHE A 231 27.88 -58.61 -28.83
C PHE A 231 27.85 -57.26 -28.10
N LEU A 232 28.58 -57.15 -27.00
CA LEU A 232 28.69 -55.95 -26.17
C LEU A 232 29.63 -54.90 -26.77
N ALA A 233 30.54 -55.31 -27.67
CA ALA A 233 31.49 -54.41 -28.30
C ALA A 233 30.78 -53.33 -29.14
N THR A 234 31.22 -52.07 -29.04
CA THR A 234 30.64 -50.94 -29.79
C THR A 234 30.84 -51.08 -31.30
N ALA A 235 31.88 -51.79 -31.72
CA ALA A 235 32.14 -52.13 -33.12
C ALA A 235 31.22 -53.23 -33.65
N ASN A 236 30.55 -54.00 -32.78
CA ASN A 236 29.63 -55.04 -33.21
C ASN A 236 28.52 -54.45 -34.07
N ARG A 237 28.19 -55.14 -35.14
CA ARG A 237 27.29 -54.63 -36.16
C ARG A 237 26.28 -55.70 -36.50
N ASN A 238 25.02 -55.37 -36.30
CA ASN A 238 23.90 -56.24 -36.61
C ASN A 238 22.96 -55.54 -37.60
N TYR A 239 22.05 -56.32 -38.16
CA TYR A 239 21.09 -55.83 -39.12
C TYR A 239 19.79 -56.61 -39.06
N TYR A 240 18.71 -55.95 -39.43
CA TYR A 240 17.44 -56.59 -39.76
C TYR A 240 16.74 -55.80 -40.88
N GLU A 241 15.73 -56.42 -41.48
CA GLU A 241 14.85 -55.76 -42.44
C GLU A 241 14.14 -54.57 -41.75
N PRO A 242 13.82 -53.47 -42.47
CA PRO A 242 13.18 -52.29 -41.89
C PRO A 242 11.85 -52.54 -41.17
N ASP A 243 11.13 -53.61 -41.54
CA ASP A 243 9.84 -54.01 -40.97
C ASP A 243 9.98 -55.02 -39.81
N TYR A 244 11.20 -55.47 -39.52
CA TYR A 244 11.46 -56.33 -38.38
C TYR A 244 11.25 -55.56 -37.07
N LYS A 245 10.82 -56.27 -36.04
CA LYS A 245 10.69 -55.73 -34.68
C LYS A 245 10.94 -56.84 -33.67
N PHE A 246 11.57 -56.50 -32.55
CA PHE A 246 11.88 -57.47 -31.52
C PHE A 246 11.88 -56.84 -30.13
N ILE A 247 11.67 -57.66 -29.11
CA ILE A 247 11.42 -57.24 -27.72
C ILE A 247 12.63 -56.61 -27.01
N ASN A 248 13.80 -56.58 -27.65
CA ASN A 248 15.00 -55.91 -27.17
C ASN A 248 15.53 -54.88 -28.18
N LEU A 249 14.71 -54.47 -29.15
CA LEU A 249 15.08 -53.56 -30.23
C LEU A 249 14.19 -52.32 -30.21
N GLY A 250 14.82 -51.17 -29.97
CA GLY A 250 14.22 -49.84 -29.96
C GLY A 250 15.08 -48.82 -30.68
N PHE A 251 15.12 -47.59 -30.19
CA PHE A 251 15.91 -46.51 -30.81
C PHE A 251 16.10 -45.30 -29.88
N ARG A 252 17.04 -44.44 -30.28
CA ARG A 252 17.16 -43.07 -29.80
C ARG A 252 17.15 -42.07 -30.96
N VAL A 253 17.02 -40.80 -30.63
CA VAL A 253 16.96 -39.69 -31.61
C VAL A 253 18.20 -38.82 -31.50
N VAL A 254 18.71 -38.36 -32.64
CA VAL A 254 19.71 -37.29 -32.71
C VAL A 254 19.13 -36.06 -33.40
N VAL A 255 19.72 -34.89 -33.13
CA VAL A 255 19.37 -33.61 -33.73
C VAL A 255 20.58 -33.06 -34.45
N GLU A 256 20.41 -32.79 -35.73
CA GLU A 256 21.33 -32.02 -36.54
C GLU A 256 20.88 -30.55 -36.54
N VAL A 257 21.81 -29.64 -36.27
CA VAL A 257 21.56 -28.19 -36.21
C VAL A 257 22.15 -27.55 -37.46
N GLU A 258 21.31 -27.04 -38.36
CA GLU A 258 21.77 -26.31 -39.57
C GLU A 258 21.98 -24.82 -39.24
N PRO A 259 23.16 -24.23 -39.55
CA PRO A 259 23.39 -22.80 -39.38
C PRO A 259 22.67 -21.98 -40.46
N PHE A 260 22.18 -20.79 -40.08
CA PHE A 260 21.67 -19.78 -41.03
C PHE A 260 22.81 -19.19 -41.86
N THR A 261 22.50 -18.72 -43.07
CA THR A 261 23.47 -17.98 -43.90
C THR A 261 23.77 -16.62 -43.27
N ASP A 262 24.90 -16.02 -43.63
CA ASP A 262 25.29 -14.71 -43.08
C ASP A 262 24.31 -13.60 -43.47
N GLU A 263 23.65 -13.71 -44.62
CA GLU A 263 22.59 -12.79 -45.06
C GLU A 263 21.35 -12.87 -44.15
N GLU A 264 20.96 -14.09 -43.76
CA GLU A 264 19.82 -14.32 -42.86
C GLU A 264 20.12 -13.77 -41.45
N LYS A 265 21.36 -13.93 -40.96
CA LYS A 265 21.80 -13.37 -39.66
C LYS A 265 21.71 -11.85 -39.62
N ILE A 266 22.12 -11.17 -40.70
CA ILE A 266 22.06 -9.70 -40.80
C ILE A 266 20.60 -9.22 -40.78
N ALA A 267 19.72 -9.86 -41.55
CA ALA A 267 18.31 -9.49 -41.61
C ALA A 267 17.59 -9.64 -40.25
N ILE A 268 17.93 -10.69 -39.49
CA ILE A 268 17.41 -10.90 -38.13
C ILE A 268 17.93 -9.82 -37.18
N ALA A 269 19.23 -9.51 -37.22
CA ALA A 269 19.84 -8.49 -36.37
C ALA A 269 19.22 -7.10 -36.59
N ASP A 270 18.98 -6.72 -37.84
CA ASP A 270 18.36 -5.44 -38.19
C ASP A 270 16.91 -5.35 -37.68
N LYS A 271 16.14 -6.44 -37.82
CA LYS A 271 14.77 -6.51 -37.30
C LYS A 271 14.75 -6.41 -35.77
N MET A 272 15.66 -7.08 -35.08
CA MET A 272 15.77 -7.02 -33.61
C MET A 272 16.15 -5.62 -33.13
N LYS A 273 17.06 -4.95 -33.84
CA LYS A 273 17.43 -3.56 -33.52
C LYS A 273 16.23 -2.62 -33.66
N ALA A 274 15.47 -2.74 -34.75
CA ALA A 274 14.27 -1.93 -34.97
C ALA A 274 13.17 -2.19 -33.91
N GLU A 275 13.00 -3.45 -33.47
CA GLU A 275 12.06 -3.77 -32.39
C GLU A 275 12.51 -3.21 -31.03
N LYS A 276 13.81 -3.26 -30.73
CA LYS A 276 14.36 -2.68 -29.51
C LYS A 276 14.16 -1.17 -29.45
N GLU A 277 14.44 -0.47 -30.55
CA GLU A 277 14.24 1.00 -30.64
C GLU A 277 12.76 1.37 -30.48
N ARG A 278 11.83 0.59 -31.06
CA ARG A 278 10.38 0.79 -30.84
C ARG A 278 9.97 0.56 -29.39
N ALA A 279 10.49 -0.49 -28.74
CA ALA A 279 10.18 -0.80 -27.36
C ALA A 279 10.72 0.27 -26.38
N GLU A 280 11.90 0.82 -26.64
CA GLU A 280 12.46 1.94 -25.87
C GLU A 280 11.60 3.21 -26.04
N ALA A 281 11.19 3.56 -27.26
CA ALA A 281 10.31 4.70 -27.51
C ALA A 281 8.92 4.56 -26.85
N GLU A 282 8.34 3.35 -26.87
CA GLU A 282 7.07 3.06 -26.20
C GLU A 282 7.18 3.15 -24.67
N LYS A 283 8.30 2.68 -24.11
CA LYS A 283 8.60 2.82 -22.68
C LYS A 283 8.71 4.28 -22.26
N GLU A 284 9.45 5.10 -23.01
CA GLU A 284 9.57 6.54 -22.72
C GLU A 284 8.22 7.26 -22.78
N LYS A 285 7.37 6.91 -23.76
CA LYS A 285 6.01 7.45 -23.87
C LYS A 285 5.16 7.08 -22.65
N LEU A 286 5.18 5.82 -22.22
CA LEU A 286 4.45 5.36 -21.04
C LEU A 286 4.94 6.04 -19.74
N GLU A 287 6.25 6.22 -19.58
CA GLU A 287 6.82 6.93 -18.43
C GLU A 287 6.37 8.40 -18.40
N LEU A 288 6.30 9.07 -19.55
CA LEU A 288 5.81 10.43 -19.65
C LEU A 288 4.31 10.53 -19.31
N GLU A 289 3.48 9.63 -19.84
CA GLU A 289 2.06 9.55 -19.53
C GLU A 289 1.82 9.28 -18.03
N GLN A 290 2.63 8.41 -17.42
CA GLN A 290 2.58 8.13 -15.99
C GLN A 290 2.94 9.37 -15.15
N LYS A 291 4.00 10.09 -15.52
CA LYS A 291 4.39 11.36 -14.88
C LYS A 291 3.28 12.40 -14.96
N GLN A 292 2.62 12.52 -16.12
CA GLN A 292 1.50 13.45 -16.30
C GLN A 292 0.28 13.06 -15.44
N LYS A 293 -0.08 11.78 -15.37
CA LYS A 293 -1.16 11.29 -14.49
C LYS A 293 -0.88 11.57 -13.01
N VAL A 294 0.34 11.34 -12.56
CA VAL A 294 0.75 11.64 -11.17
C VAL A 294 0.65 13.14 -10.89
N LYS A 295 1.11 13.99 -11.82
CA LYS A 295 1.00 15.44 -11.68
C LYS A 295 -0.46 15.89 -11.58
N ALA A 296 -1.32 15.45 -12.50
CA ALA A 296 -2.75 15.78 -12.49
C ALA A 296 -3.46 15.30 -11.20
N SER A 297 -3.10 14.11 -10.70
CA SER A 297 -3.65 13.60 -9.44
C SER A 297 -3.22 14.43 -8.22
N LYS A 298 -1.98 14.94 -8.20
CA LYS A 298 -1.52 15.83 -7.13
C LYS A 298 -2.23 17.18 -7.18
N GLU A 299 -2.37 17.77 -8.36
CA GLU A 299 -3.09 19.04 -8.55
C GLU A 299 -4.57 18.93 -8.14
N LEU A 300 -5.22 17.79 -8.44
CA LEU A 300 -6.59 17.52 -8.00
C LEU A 300 -6.68 17.40 -6.48
N ALA A 301 -5.78 16.64 -5.84
CA ALA A 301 -5.77 16.48 -4.39
C ALA A 301 -5.50 17.81 -3.66
N GLU A 302 -4.61 18.66 -4.20
CA GLU A 302 -4.37 20.01 -3.67
C GLU A 302 -5.61 20.91 -3.81
N LYS A 303 -6.31 20.84 -4.95
CA LYS A 303 -7.56 21.56 -5.15
C LYS A 303 -8.64 21.12 -4.15
N GLU A 304 -8.86 19.82 -4.00
CA GLU A 304 -9.84 19.28 -3.05
C GLU A 304 -9.50 19.67 -1.59
N ARG A 305 -8.21 19.64 -1.22
CA ARG A 305 -7.74 20.08 0.09
C ARG A 305 -8.03 21.58 0.30
N ARG A 306 -7.83 22.41 -0.72
CA ARG A 306 -8.12 23.86 -0.69
C ARG A 306 -9.62 24.14 -0.58
N ASP A 307 -10.46 23.45 -1.35
CA ASP A 307 -11.91 23.63 -1.35
C ASP A 307 -12.51 23.21 0.00
N LYS A 308 -12.05 22.07 0.57
CA LYS A 308 -12.44 21.63 1.91
C LYS A 308 -12.03 22.65 2.97
N ARG A 309 -10.81 23.20 2.86
CA ARG A 309 -10.33 24.25 3.79
C ARG A 309 -11.27 25.47 3.77
N LEU A 310 -11.62 25.97 2.59
CA LEU A 310 -12.51 27.12 2.44
C LEU A 310 -13.91 26.86 3.03
N LEU A 311 -14.45 25.66 2.85
CA LEU A 311 -15.74 25.28 3.42
C LEU A 311 -15.74 25.36 4.95
N TYR A 312 -14.70 24.83 5.60
CA TYR A 312 -14.57 24.89 7.05
C TYR A 312 -14.44 26.34 7.54
N GLN A 313 -13.63 27.14 6.84
CA GLN A 313 -13.42 28.55 7.20
C GLN A 313 -14.73 29.35 7.13
N ASN A 314 -15.49 29.18 6.03
CA ASN A 314 -16.79 29.81 5.85
C ASN A 314 -17.79 29.36 6.92
N GLU A 315 -17.78 28.09 7.30
CA GLU A 315 -18.68 27.56 8.32
C GLU A 315 -18.37 28.10 9.71
N VAL A 316 -17.09 28.19 10.10
CA VAL A 316 -16.67 28.83 11.36
C VAL A 316 -17.16 30.28 11.41
N GLN A 317 -16.90 31.05 10.35
CA GLN A 317 -17.37 32.45 10.25
C GLN A 317 -18.90 32.54 10.36
N ARG A 318 -19.64 31.65 9.68
CA ARG A 318 -21.10 31.61 9.71
C ARG A 318 -21.63 31.33 11.11
N LEU A 319 -21.05 30.37 11.82
CA LEU A 319 -21.45 30.01 13.18
C LEU A 319 -21.17 31.13 14.18
N VAL A 320 -20.02 31.79 14.07
CA VAL A 320 -19.70 32.96 14.91
C VAL A 320 -20.63 34.13 14.62
N ASN A 321 -20.96 34.42 13.35
CA ASN A 321 -21.92 35.46 12.98
C ASN A 321 -23.32 35.21 13.58
N ARG A 322 -23.68 33.95 13.82
CA ARG A 322 -24.93 33.53 14.47
C ARG A 322 -24.83 33.40 15.99
N ARG A 323 -23.67 33.75 16.57
CA ARG A 323 -23.38 33.60 18.01
C ARG A 323 -23.51 32.14 18.48
N GLU A 324 -23.16 31.18 17.63
CA GLU A 324 -23.19 29.74 17.92
C GLU A 324 -21.77 29.24 18.28
N TYR A 325 -21.14 29.86 19.28
CA TYR A 325 -19.72 29.66 19.61
C TYR A 325 -19.35 28.21 19.96
N ASP A 326 -20.20 27.46 20.68
CA ASP A 326 -19.92 26.05 21.00
C ASP A 326 -19.90 25.16 19.74
N LYS A 327 -20.69 25.50 18.71
CA LYS A 327 -20.63 24.81 17.41
C LYS A 327 -19.43 25.27 16.59
N ALA A 328 -19.13 26.57 16.64
CA ALA A 328 -17.95 27.14 15.99
C ALA A 328 -16.67 26.50 16.52
N ASP A 329 -16.56 26.28 17.84
CA ASP A 329 -15.43 25.57 18.45
C ASP A 329 -15.32 24.14 17.92
N LYS A 330 -16.42 23.36 17.92
CA LYS A 330 -16.43 22.01 17.34
C LYS A 330 -15.99 21.99 15.87
N GLN A 331 -16.47 22.94 15.06
CA GLN A 331 -16.08 23.07 13.67
C GLN A 331 -14.60 23.45 13.52
N LEU A 332 -14.09 24.31 14.40
CA LEU A 332 -12.68 24.72 14.42
C LEU A 332 -11.76 23.58 14.89
N GLN A 333 -12.20 22.75 15.83
CA GLN A 333 -11.47 21.52 16.20
C GLN A 333 -11.44 20.52 15.04
N ALA A 334 -12.53 20.38 14.29
CA ALA A 334 -12.54 19.57 13.06
C ALA A 334 -11.57 20.14 12.00
N TYR A 335 -11.50 21.47 11.85
CA TYR A 335 -10.50 22.13 10.98
C TYR A 335 -9.07 21.75 11.41
N PHE A 336 -8.78 21.85 12.70
CA PHE A 336 -7.46 21.52 13.25
C PHE A 336 -7.04 20.07 12.97
N LEU A 337 -7.96 19.12 13.08
CA LEU A 337 -7.68 17.71 12.77
C LEU A 337 -7.28 17.49 11.30
N ASP A 338 -7.90 18.20 10.37
CA ASP A 338 -7.64 18.06 8.92
C ASP A 338 -6.44 18.88 8.42
N PHE A 339 -6.20 20.04 9.04
CA PHE A 339 -5.30 21.08 8.52
C PHE A 339 -4.18 21.51 9.49
N GLY A 340 -4.23 21.10 10.75
CA GLY A 340 -3.28 21.49 11.79
C GLY A 340 -3.47 22.93 12.27
N LYS A 341 -2.50 23.39 13.07
CA LYS A 341 -2.44 24.76 13.58
C LYS A 341 -1.90 25.69 12.49
N ASP A 342 -2.68 26.69 12.09
CA ASP A 342 -2.25 27.78 11.21
C ASP A 342 -2.85 29.13 11.65
N ALA A 343 -2.56 30.19 10.92
CA ALA A 343 -3.02 31.55 11.26
C ALA A 343 -4.55 31.66 11.39
N PHE A 344 -5.29 30.96 10.51
CA PHE A 344 -6.75 30.92 10.61
C PHE A 344 -7.19 30.26 11.92
N TYR A 345 -6.62 29.10 12.26
CA TYR A 345 -6.96 28.44 13.51
C TYR A 345 -6.65 29.33 14.74
N GLU A 346 -5.47 29.95 14.78
CA GLU A 346 -5.06 30.78 15.93
C GLU A 346 -5.97 31.99 16.14
N GLU A 347 -6.29 32.71 15.07
CA GLU A 347 -7.19 33.86 15.11
C GLU A 347 -8.57 33.46 15.62
N TRP A 348 -9.18 32.45 14.99
CA TRP A 348 -10.55 32.04 15.29
C TRP A 348 -10.66 31.33 16.65
N HIS A 349 -9.63 30.60 17.07
CA HIS A 349 -9.58 30.02 18.41
C HIS A 349 -9.57 31.13 19.46
N GLY A 350 -8.78 32.20 19.25
CA GLY A 350 -8.78 33.36 20.13
C GLY A 350 -10.16 34.01 20.26
N VAL A 351 -10.83 34.26 19.13
CA VAL A 351 -12.18 34.84 19.10
C VAL A 351 -13.18 33.94 19.82
N ILE A 352 -13.24 32.65 19.46
CA ILE A 352 -14.24 31.71 19.98
C ILE A 352 -14.03 31.42 21.46
N SER A 353 -12.78 31.22 21.90
CA SER A 353 -12.49 30.94 23.32
C SER A 353 -12.72 32.16 24.23
N SER A 354 -12.71 33.37 23.67
CA SER A 354 -12.93 34.60 24.42
C SER A 354 -14.39 34.89 24.76
N ILE A 355 -15.36 34.22 24.12
CA ILE A 355 -16.79 34.49 24.31
C ILE A 355 -17.51 33.23 24.77
N LYS A 356 -18.32 33.35 25.83
CA LYS A 356 -19.28 32.32 26.25
C LYS A 356 -20.70 32.83 26.05
N VAL A 357 -21.56 32.00 25.47
CA VAL A 357 -22.99 32.30 25.31
C VAL A 357 -23.81 31.30 26.12
N VAL A 358 -24.80 31.81 26.83
CA VAL A 358 -25.81 31.00 27.54
C VAL A 358 -27.18 31.40 27.00
N ARG A 359 -27.94 30.43 26.48
CA ARG A 359 -29.27 30.66 25.90
C ARG A 359 -30.33 30.46 26.97
N LEU A 360 -31.06 31.53 27.28
CA LEU A 360 -32.20 31.50 28.21
C LEU A 360 -33.47 31.02 27.49
N SER A 361 -33.58 31.34 26.19
CA SER A 361 -34.62 30.87 25.28
C SER A 361 -34.11 30.91 23.83
N ASP A 362 -34.96 30.60 22.85
CA ASP A 362 -34.59 30.62 21.43
C ASP A 362 -34.15 32.01 20.95
N SER A 363 -34.68 33.08 21.54
CA SER A 363 -34.42 34.47 21.15
C SER A 363 -33.63 35.28 22.18
N VAL A 364 -33.47 34.79 23.42
CA VAL A 364 -32.80 35.52 24.51
C VAL A 364 -31.53 34.79 24.94
N LEU A 365 -30.41 35.51 24.91
CA LEU A 365 -29.10 34.98 25.29
C LEU A 365 -28.34 35.92 26.23
N LEU A 366 -27.44 35.35 27.01
CA LEU A 366 -26.42 36.04 27.79
C LEU A 366 -25.08 35.84 27.08
N GLU A 367 -24.36 36.93 26.87
CA GLU A 367 -22.98 36.94 26.37
C GLU A 367 -22.03 37.25 27.50
N PHE A 368 -20.94 36.50 27.57
CA PHE A 368 -19.87 36.71 28.53
C PHE A 368 -18.52 36.77 27.82
N VAL A 369 -17.65 37.67 28.28
CA VAL A 369 -16.27 37.83 27.80
C VAL A 369 -15.33 37.18 28.80
N LYS A 370 -14.40 36.34 28.33
CA LYS A 370 -13.39 35.71 29.19
C LYS A 370 -12.45 36.78 29.75
N ILE A 371 -12.19 36.69 31.06
CA ILE A 371 -11.20 37.50 31.78
C ILE A 371 -10.07 36.55 32.20
N PRO A 372 -9.02 36.38 31.38
CA PRO A 372 -8.00 35.35 31.64
C PRO A 372 -7.29 35.53 32.98
N ALA A 373 -7.07 36.78 33.40
CA ALA A 373 -6.38 37.11 34.65
C ALA A 373 -7.08 36.59 35.91
N LEU A 374 -8.39 36.33 35.83
CA LEU A 374 -9.21 35.83 36.94
C LEU A 374 -9.76 34.42 36.67
N ASP A 375 -9.53 33.87 35.47
CA ASP A 375 -10.16 32.65 34.97
C ASP A 375 -11.71 32.69 34.99
N ILE A 376 -12.34 33.86 34.95
CA ILE A 376 -13.80 34.02 34.91
C ILE A 376 -14.30 34.38 33.51
N TRP A 377 -15.61 34.29 33.28
CA TRP A 377 -16.28 35.01 32.20
C TRP A 377 -17.17 36.10 32.78
N ALA A 378 -17.02 37.35 32.35
CA ALA A 378 -17.83 38.46 32.80
C ALA A 378 -18.95 38.75 31.81
N GLY A 379 -20.18 38.98 32.30
CA GLY A 379 -21.28 39.40 31.45
C GLY A 379 -20.87 40.59 30.60
N ARG A 380 -21.08 40.52 29.29
CA ARG A 380 -20.67 41.55 28.34
C ARG A 380 -21.42 42.86 28.55
N TYR A 381 -22.62 42.76 29.11
CA TYR A 381 -23.57 43.85 29.35
C TYR A 381 -24.12 43.73 30.77
N GLU A 382 -24.70 44.81 31.28
CA GLU A 382 -25.65 44.76 32.40
C GLU A 382 -26.82 43.81 32.05
N ILE A 383 -27.46 43.22 33.06
CA ILE A 383 -28.68 42.44 32.82
C ILE A 383 -29.79 43.38 32.37
N THR A 384 -30.42 43.08 31.24
CA THR A 384 -31.49 43.90 30.67
C THR A 384 -32.86 43.50 31.21
N ASN A 385 -33.86 44.38 31.06
CA ASN A 385 -35.25 44.06 31.38
C ASN A 385 -35.74 42.78 30.69
N GLN A 386 -35.43 42.59 29.40
CA GLN A 386 -35.84 41.39 28.66
C GLN A 386 -35.28 40.11 29.27
N LYS A 387 -33.99 40.12 29.67
CA LYS A 387 -33.31 38.99 30.30
C LYS A 387 -33.87 38.71 31.69
N PHE A 388 -34.06 39.76 32.49
CA PHE A 388 -34.59 39.62 33.85
C PHE A 388 -36.04 39.11 33.87
N LYS A 389 -36.87 39.53 32.91
CA LYS A 389 -38.25 39.04 32.76
C LYS A 389 -38.34 37.55 32.38
N GLN A 390 -37.26 36.91 31.91
CA GLN A 390 -37.23 35.44 31.78
C GLN A 390 -37.34 34.74 33.14
N PHE A 391 -36.77 35.36 34.18
CA PHE A 391 -36.84 34.90 35.57
C PHE A 391 -38.10 35.41 36.28
N LYS A 392 -38.39 36.71 36.16
CA LYS A 392 -39.50 37.39 36.85
C LYS A 392 -40.37 38.15 35.84
N PRO A 393 -41.32 37.46 35.16
CA PRO A 393 -42.06 38.03 34.01
C PRO A 393 -42.87 39.29 34.30
N LEU A 394 -43.25 39.51 35.57
CA LEU A 394 -44.04 40.67 36.00
C LEU A 394 -43.17 41.85 36.49
N HIS A 395 -41.83 41.75 36.39
CA HIS A 395 -40.95 42.84 36.78
C HIS A 395 -41.14 44.07 35.89
N ASP A 396 -41.18 45.25 36.52
CA ASP A 396 -41.22 46.55 35.86
C ASP A 396 -40.17 47.47 36.51
N SER A 397 -39.23 47.96 35.70
CA SER A 397 -38.22 48.93 36.12
C SER A 397 -38.80 50.34 36.26
N GLY A 398 -40.04 50.58 35.86
CA GLY A 398 -40.78 51.80 36.10
C GLY A 398 -40.34 52.98 35.23
N ASN A 399 -40.51 54.20 35.76
CA ASN A 399 -40.21 55.45 35.08
C ASN A 399 -39.45 56.40 36.00
N PHE A 400 -38.62 57.27 35.42
CA PHE A 400 -38.02 58.41 36.10
C PHE A 400 -38.37 59.69 35.34
N ARG A 401 -39.06 60.63 36.00
CA ARG A 401 -39.51 61.91 35.41
C ARG A 401 -40.13 61.75 34.02
N GLU A 402 -41.11 60.85 33.89
CA GLU A 402 -41.84 60.55 32.65
C GLU A 402 -41.08 59.73 31.59
N HIS A 403 -39.79 59.46 31.80
CA HIS A 403 -39.01 58.60 30.92
C HIS A 403 -38.98 57.15 31.43
N SER A 404 -39.21 56.19 30.53
CA SER A 404 -39.24 54.77 30.87
C SER A 404 -37.85 54.20 31.12
N LEU A 405 -37.75 53.34 32.14
CA LEU A 405 -36.60 52.50 32.47
C LEU A 405 -36.84 51.03 32.11
N ALA A 406 -38.01 50.72 31.54
CA ALA A 406 -38.52 49.35 31.38
C ALA A 406 -38.37 48.79 29.95
N GLY A 407 -37.65 49.50 29.08
CA GLY A 407 -37.35 49.06 27.72
C GLY A 407 -36.53 47.77 27.73
N ASP A 408 -36.81 46.87 26.79
CA ASP A 408 -36.29 45.51 26.77
C ASP A 408 -34.74 45.43 26.78
N GLU A 409 -34.09 46.37 26.10
CA GLU A 409 -32.62 46.46 26.00
C GLU A 409 -31.99 47.42 27.02
N GLN A 410 -32.79 48.14 27.81
CA GLN A 410 -32.29 48.92 28.95
C GLN A 410 -31.89 47.98 30.10
N PRO A 411 -30.92 48.37 30.94
CA PRO A 411 -30.57 47.62 32.14
C PRO A 411 -31.78 47.52 33.07
N VAL A 412 -31.91 46.38 33.75
CA VAL A 412 -32.92 46.21 34.78
C VAL A 412 -32.54 47.03 36.02
N VAL A 413 -33.49 47.80 36.55
CA VAL A 413 -33.34 48.63 37.75
C VAL A 413 -34.57 48.49 38.65
N ASN A 414 -34.60 49.20 39.78
CA ASN A 414 -35.61 49.02 40.84
C ASN A 414 -35.68 47.57 41.38
N ILE A 415 -34.52 46.92 41.38
CA ILE A 415 -34.27 45.59 41.94
C ILE A 415 -33.40 45.72 43.19
N SER A 416 -33.65 44.83 44.15
CA SER A 416 -32.84 44.69 45.36
C SER A 416 -31.60 43.84 45.07
N TRP A 417 -30.62 43.85 45.96
CA TRP A 417 -29.49 42.92 45.88
C TRP A 417 -29.97 41.46 45.90
N HIS A 418 -31.01 41.17 46.69
CA HIS A 418 -31.63 39.85 46.77
C HIS A 418 -32.21 39.40 45.43
N ASP A 419 -32.92 40.27 44.70
CA ASP A 419 -33.44 39.93 43.36
C ASP A 419 -32.30 39.62 42.38
N ALA A 420 -31.19 40.36 42.45
CA ALA A 420 -30.02 40.13 41.61
C ALA A 420 -29.34 38.78 41.91
N ASN A 421 -29.22 38.44 43.20
CA ASN A 421 -28.66 37.15 43.61
C ASN A 421 -29.59 35.97 43.26
N GLU A 422 -30.90 36.11 43.47
CA GLU A 422 -31.90 35.11 43.06
C GLU A 422 -31.89 34.85 41.55
N PHE A 423 -31.61 35.88 40.74
CA PHE A 423 -31.41 35.70 39.30
C PHE A 423 -30.18 34.81 39.01
N CYS A 424 -29.07 34.99 39.72
CA CYS A 424 -27.90 34.11 39.61
C CYS A 424 -28.23 32.67 40.04
N ASP A 425 -28.98 32.49 41.12
CA ASP A 425 -29.44 31.16 41.57
C ASP A 425 -30.36 30.51 40.55
N TRP A 426 -31.28 31.27 39.96
CA TRP A 426 -32.13 30.80 38.87
C TRP A 426 -31.29 30.35 37.67
N LEU A 427 -30.23 31.08 37.31
CA LEU A 427 -29.32 30.66 36.25
C LEU A 427 -28.62 29.34 36.58
N ASN A 428 -28.11 29.20 37.80
CA ASN A 428 -27.47 27.96 38.28
C ASN A 428 -28.44 26.77 38.30
N ASN A 429 -29.72 26.99 38.56
CA ASN A 429 -30.70 25.91 38.60
C ASN A 429 -31.16 25.46 37.21
N ASN A 430 -31.14 26.34 36.21
CA ASN A 430 -31.78 26.08 34.91
C ASN A 430 -30.80 25.96 33.73
N PHE A 431 -29.57 26.49 33.84
CA PHE A 431 -28.63 26.57 32.70
C PHE A 431 -27.20 26.14 33.05
N LYS A 432 -27.03 25.38 34.14
CA LYS A 432 -25.71 24.89 34.61
C LYS A 432 -25.00 24.01 33.59
N ASP A 433 -25.76 23.26 32.80
CA ASP A 433 -25.27 22.37 31.74
C ASP A 433 -24.62 23.12 30.58
N GLN A 434 -24.89 24.42 30.43
CA GLN A 434 -24.30 25.27 29.39
C GLN A 434 -22.95 25.85 29.78
N ILE A 435 -22.51 25.74 31.03
CA ILE A 435 -21.21 26.24 31.52
C ILE A 435 -20.34 25.09 32.05
N PRO A 436 -19.02 25.27 32.23
CA PRO A 436 -18.18 24.20 32.74
C PRO A 436 -18.66 23.73 34.11
N ALA A 437 -18.63 22.41 34.35
CA ALA A 437 -19.18 21.80 35.58
C ALA A 437 -18.62 22.41 36.86
N THR A 438 -17.37 22.91 36.83
CA THR A 438 -16.64 23.56 37.93
C THR A 438 -17.01 25.03 38.17
N HIS A 439 -17.90 25.62 37.38
CA HIS A 439 -18.22 27.05 37.42
C HIS A 439 -19.68 27.32 37.77
N VAL A 440 -19.96 28.46 38.40
CA VAL A 440 -21.29 28.94 38.79
C VAL A 440 -21.53 30.36 38.28
N PHE A 441 -22.80 30.70 38.07
CA PHE A 441 -23.25 32.08 37.91
C PHE A 441 -23.29 32.76 39.28
N LYS A 442 -22.74 33.97 39.39
CA LYS A 442 -22.78 34.78 40.62
C LYS A 442 -22.68 36.27 40.30
N LEU A 443 -22.97 37.11 41.29
CA LEU A 443 -22.56 38.52 41.26
C LEU A 443 -21.03 38.60 41.35
N PRO A 444 -20.39 39.57 40.68
CA PRO A 444 -18.96 39.79 40.85
C PRO A 444 -18.68 40.23 42.29
N THR A 445 -17.54 39.82 42.85
CA THR A 445 -16.97 40.56 43.97
C THR A 445 -16.56 41.95 43.51
N GLU A 446 -16.40 42.88 44.42
CA GLU A 446 -15.87 44.22 44.13
C GLU A 446 -14.52 44.14 43.42
N GLN A 447 -13.63 43.28 43.88
CA GLN A 447 -12.32 43.11 43.26
C GLN A 447 -12.42 42.50 41.85
N GLU A 448 -13.30 41.51 41.66
CA GLU A 448 -13.58 40.95 40.33
C GLU A 448 -14.13 42.06 39.41
N TRP A 449 -15.05 42.89 39.90
CA TRP A 449 -15.65 44.01 39.18
C TRP A 449 -14.59 45.04 38.76
N GLU A 450 -13.71 45.48 39.66
CA GLU A 450 -12.65 46.44 39.34
C GLU A 450 -11.67 45.89 38.30
N LYS A 451 -11.37 44.58 38.38
CA LYS A 451 -10.50 43.92 37.40
C LYS A 451 -11.16 43.79 36.03
N ILE A 452 -12.47 43.55 35.99
CA ILE A 452 -13.27 43.57 34.76
C ILE A 452 -13.27 45.00 34.18
N ALA A 453 -13.55 46.01 35.01
CA ALA A 453 -13.64 47.40 34.60
C ALA A 453 -12.33 47.93 34.01
N SER A 454 -11.19 47.65 34.67
CA SER A 454 -9.86 48.04 34.21
C SER A 454 -9.42 47.39 32.90
N GLY A 455 -9.99 46.25 32.52
CA GLY A 455 -9.56 45.53 31.33
C GLY A 455 -8.08 45.14 31.29
N GLY A 456 -7.41 45.14 32.46
CA GLY A 456 -5.97 44.89 32.58
C GLY A 456 -5.06 46.12 32.42
N THR A 457 -5.59 47.33 32.38
CA THR A 457 -4.82 48.58 32.29
C THR A 457 -4.77 49.31 33.64
N ASP A 458 -3.85 50.28 33.78
CA ASP A 458 -3.79 51.20 34.92
C ASP A 458 -4.71 52.42 34.72
N SER A 459 -5.85 52.22 34.04
CA SER A 459 -6.77 53.32 33.71
C SER A 459 -7.57 53.79 34.93
N VAL A 460 -7.87 55.08 34.98
CA VAL A 460 -8.67 55.69 36.04
C VAL A 460 -10.17 55.41 35.83
N PHE A 461 -10.62 55.42 34.57
CA PHE A 461 -11.99 55.11 34.17
C PHE A 461 -12.03 53.85 33.30
N PRO A 462 -13.19 53.17 33.21
CA PRO A 462 -13.35 52.00 32.33
C PRO A 462 -13.02 52.26 30.85
N TRP A 463 -13.18 53.49 30.37
CA TRP A 463 -12.87 53.92 29.00
C TRP A 463 -11.45 54.51 28.83
N GLY A 464 -10.65 54.60 29.89
CA GLY A 464 -9.30 55.18 29.85
C GLY A 464 -9.11 56.34 30.84
N ASN A 465 -8.21 57.27 30.52
CA ASN A 465 -7.83 58.38 31.41
C ASN A 465 -8.39 59.74 30.97
N ALA A 466 -9.06 59.80 29.82
CA ALA A 466 -9.60 61.05 29.27
C ALA A 466 -10.94 61.43 29.95
N TRP A 467 -11.13 62.74 30.15
CA TRP A 467 -12.36 63.33 30.67
C TRP A 467 -12.74 64.58 29.85
N PRO A 468 -14.03 64.81 29.54
CA PRO A 468 -15.17 63.90 29.74
C PRO A 468 -15.06 62.61 28.89
N PRO A 469 -15.87 61.58 29.16
CA PRO A 469 -15.96 60.41 28.27
C PRO A 469 -16.33 60.81 26.83
N GLN A 470 -15.95 60.01 25.84
CA GLN A 470 -16.40 60.19 24.45
C GLN A 470 -17.69 59.43 24.15
N GLU A 471 -17.94 58.34 24.87
CA GLU A 471 -19.08 57.44 24.72
C GLU A 471 -19.51 56.96 26.11
N GLY A 472 -20.79 56.60 26.27
CA GLY A 472 -21.37 56.12 27.52
C GLY A 472 -22.73 56.73 27.81
N ASN A 473 -23.24 56.50 29.02
CA ASN A 473 -24.49 57.12 29.46
C ASN A 473 -24.36 57.74 30.85
N TYR A 474 -24.49 59.06 30.94
CA TYR A 474 -24.21 59.84 32.14
C TYR A 474 -25.15 61.06 32.23
N GLY A 475 -25.05 61.84 33.31
CA GLY A 475 -25.77 63.09 33.37
C GLY A 475 -25.16 64.13 32.41
N ILE A 476 -25.91 65.17 32.07
CA ILE A 476 -25.42 66.26 31.20
C ILE A 476 -24.19 66.92 31.85
N MET A 477 -23.06 66.92 31.13
CA MET A 477 -21.80 67.55 31.53
C MET A 477 -21.39 68.64 30.55
N GLN A 478 -20.39 69.44 30.91
CA GLN A 478 -19.79 70.38 29.98
C GLN A 478 -19.19 69.63 28.78
N ASP A 479 -19.60 70.00 27.57
CA ASP A 479 -19.14 69.43 26.30
C ASP A 479 -19.46 67.94 26.08
N TYR A 480 -20.48 67.40 26.79
CA TYR A 480 -20.95 66.03 26.63
C TYR A 480 -22.48 65.90 26.78
N ASP A 481 -23.11 65.31 25.77
CA ASP A 481 -24.53 64.94 25.71
C ASP A 481 -24.66 63.62 24.96
N ASP A 482 -25.17 62.59 25.63
CA ASP A 482 -25.37 61.24 25.09
C ASP A 482 -26.75 61.08 24.41
N GLY A 483 -27.63 62.08 24.52
CA GLY A 483 -28.99 62.05 23.99
C GLY A 483 -30.00 61.25 24.82
N PHE A 484 -29.63 60.75 26.01
CA PHE A 484 -30.47 59.93 26.86
C PHE A 484 -30.74 60.59 28.23
N VAL A 485 -32.02 60.84 28.54
CA VAL A 485 -32.42 61.47 29.82
C VAL A 485 -32.31 60.49 31.02
N VAL A 486 -32.41 59.20 30.75
CA VAL A 486 -32.29 58.09 31.70
C VAL A 486 -31.41 56.99 31.08
N THR A 487 -31.39 55.78 31.65
CA THR A 487 -30.65 54.63 31.09
C THR A 487 -30.81 54.47 29.58
N CYS A 488 -29.73 54.15 28.88
CA CYS A 488 -29.75 53.81 27.46
C CYS A 488 -29.81 52.28 27.25
N PRO A 489 -30.06 51.80 26.01
CA PRO A 489 -29.83 50.40 25.67
C PRO A 489 -28.39 49.99 26.02
N VAL A 490 -28.18 48.79 26.58
CA VAL A 490 -26.87 48.36 27.09
C VAL A 490 -25.74 48.31 26.05
N MET A 491 -26.04 48.38 24.75
CA MET A 491 -25.03 48.47 23.69
C MET A 491 -24.54 49.90 23.45
N ASP A 492 -25.25 50.91 23.95
CA ASP A 492 -24.93 52.33 23.80
C ASP A 492 -24.27 52.90 25.06
N SER A 493 -24.08 52.09 26.12
CA SER A 493 -23.55 52.52 27.42
C SER A 493 -22.03 52.67 27.48
N GLY A 494 -21.35 52.69 26.33
CA GLY A 494 -19.88 52.75 26.23
C GLY A 494 -19.22 51.45 26.68
N LYS A 495 -17.97 51.21 26.26
CA LYS A 495 -17.26 49.96 26.54
C LYS A 495 -15.79 50.16 26.92
N ASN A 496 -15.24 49.20 27.66
CA ASN A 496 -13.81 49.16 27.95
C ASN A 496 -12.99 48.51 26.81
N VAL A 497 -11.66 48.41 27.01
CA VAL A 497 -10.72 47.80 26.05
C VAL A 497 -10.99 46.32 25.75
N GLN A 498 -11.74 45.63 26.60
CA GLN A 498 -12.15 44.23 26.41
C GLN A 498 -13.53 44.09 25.73
N GLY A 499 -14.18 45.22 25.39
CA GLY A 499 -15.48 45.24 24.74
C GLY A 499 -16.66 44.89 25.67
N ILE A 500 -16.48 45.11 26.97
CA ILE A 500 -17.52 44.98 27.99
C ILE A 500 -18.15 46.35 28.21
N PHE A 501 -19.48 46.39 28.19
CA PHE A 501 -20.27 47.62 28.21
C PHE A 501 -20.79 47.97 29.62
N GLY A 502 -21.17 49.23 29.84
CA GLY A 502 -21.85 49.68 31.06
C GLY A 502 -20.99 49.63 32.31
N LEU A 503 -19.66 49.56 32.18
CA LEU A 503 -18.75 49.55 33.32
C LEU A 503 -18.55 50.93 33.95
N GLY A 504 -18.97 51.99 33.25
CA GLY A 504 -18.92 53.37 33.68
C GLY A 504 -20.16 54.09 33.19
N GLY A 505 -21.06 54.49 34.10
CA GLY A 505 -22.35 55.07 33.74
C GLY A 505 -23.45 54.03 33.49
N ASN A 506 -24.53 54.45 32.85
CA ASN A 506 -25.79 53.72 32.68
C ASN A 506 -26.42 53.33 34.02
N VAL A 507 -26.01 52.24 34.68
CA VAL A 507 -26.45 51.94 36.06
C VAL A 507 -25.30 51.53 36.96
N TRP A 508 -25.45 51.83 38.26
CA TRP A 508 -24.61 51.23 39.29
C TRP A 508 -24.88 49.72 39.32
N GLU A 509 -23.88 48.92 39.63
CA GLU A 509 -24.01 47.47 39.63
C GLU A 509 -23.76 46.88 41.02
N TRP A 510 -24.73 46.13 41.55
CA TRP A 510 -24.58 45.35 42.78
C TRP A 510 -23.41 44.37 42.69
N THR A 511 -22.61 44.30 43.76
CA THR A 511 -21.54 43.30 43.95
C THR A 511 -21.85 42.37 45.12
N GLU A 512 -21.07 41.29 45.25
CA GLU A 512 -21.24 40.33 46.35
C GLU A 512 -20.83 40.89 47.72
N ASP A 513 -19.85 41.80 47.75
CA ASP A 513 -19.21 42.22 49.00
C ASP A 513 -20.11 43.09 49.89
N TRP A 514 -19.99 42.86 51.20
CA TRP A 514 -20.51 43.78 52.22
C TRP A 514 -19.58 44.99 52.35
N ASN A 515 -20.15 46.16 52.62
CA ASN A 515 -19.39 47.40 52.80
C ASN A 515 -18.38 47.33 53.95
N ASP A 516 -18.77 46.66 55.02
CA ASP A 516 -17.99 46.51 56.24
C ASP A 516 -18.48 45.27 57.02
N SER A 517 -17.84 45.00 58.16
CA SER A 517 -18.13 43.86 59.03
C SER A 517 -19.51 43.90 59.70
N THR A 518 -20.26 45.01 59.62
CA THR A 518 -21.62 45.08 60.17
C THR A 518 -22.63 44.36 59.29
N MET A 519 -22.31 44.08 58.02
CA MET A 519 -23.18 43.40 57.06
C MET A 519 -24.56 44.05 56.92
N THR A 520 -24.59 45.39 56.94
CA THR A 520 -25.83 46.18 56.81
C THR A 520 -26.05 46.75 55.40
N ALA A 521 -24.98 46.88 54.62
CA ALA A 521 -25.02 47.44 53.27
C ALA A 521 -24.15 46.65 52.29
N LYS A 522 -24.64 46.43 51.08
CA LYS A 522 -23.92 45.78 49.98
C LYS A 522 -23.27 46.84 49.10
N ILE A 523 -22.09 46.52 48.57
CA ILE A 523 -21.35 47.42 47.68
C ILE A 523 -22.00 47.41 46.28
N PHE A 524 -21.96 48.57 45.63
CA PHE A 524 -22.18 48.69 44.19
C PHE A 524 -21.15 49.62 43.51
N LYS A 525 -20.98 49.46 42.20
CA LYS A 525 -19.85 50.01 41.40
C LYS A 525 -20.32 50.62 40.08
N GLY A 526 -19.49 51.48 39.46
CA GLY A 526 -19.65 51.89 38.05
C GLY A 526 -20.30 53.25 37.79
N GLY A 527 -21.01 53.86 38.74
CA GLY A 527 -21.79 55.07 38.45
C GLY A 527 -23.04 54.79 37.63
N ALA A 528 -23.82 55.82 37.31
CA ALA A 528 -25.08 55.68 36.57
C ALA A 528 -25.38 56.90 35.69
N TRP A 529 -26.46 56.82 34.92
CA TRP A 529 -26.99 57.86 34.02
C TRP A 529 -27.24 59.22 34.68
N ASN A 530 -27.29 59.30 36.02
CA ASN A 530 -27.48 60.54 36.76
C ASN A 530 -26.19 61.14 37.34
N GLN A 531 -25.01 60.62 36.97
CA GLN A 531 -23.72 61.09 37.46
C GLN A 531 -23.09 62.11 36.51
N THR A 532 -22.64 63.25 37.05
CA THR A 532 -22.00 64.34 36.29
C THR A 532 -20.56 64.63 36.74
N ASN A 533 -20.08 63.94 37.78
CA ASN A 533 -18.76 64.17 38.36
C ASN A 533 -17.81 62.98 38.10
N PRO A 534 -16.50 63.24 37.86
CA PRO A 534 -15.53 62.17 37.61
C PRO A 534 -15.35 61.21 38.78
N GLU A 535 -15.42 61.69 40.02
CA GLU A 535 -15.15 60.87 41.22
C GLU A 535 -16.10 59.66 41.34
N SER A 536 -17.35 59.80 40.89
CA SER A 536 -18.35 58.73 40.93
C SER A 536 -18.19 57.68 39.83
N LEU A 537 -17.37 57.95 38.81
CA LEU A 537 -17.19 57.11 37.62
C LEU A 537 -15.81 56.45 37.53
N LYS A 538 -14.93 56.73 38.50
CA LYS A 538 -13.64 56.01 38.62
C LYS A 538 -13.90 54.55 38.90
N ILE A 539 -13.02 53.68 38.39
CA ILE A 539 -13.07 52.23 38.62
C ILE A 539 -13.11 51.91 40.12
N ILE A 540 -12.31 52.61 40.91
CA ILE A 540 -12.19 52.42 42.36
C ILE A 540 -13.35 53.02 43.16
N SER A 541 -14.25 53.76 42.52
CA SER A 541 -15.31 54.50 43.21
C SER A 541 -16.38 53.55 43.73
N ARG A 542 -16.71 53.63 45.02
CA ARG A 542 -17.69 52.76 45.66
C ARG A 542 -18.77 53.51 46.40
N ASN A 543 -19.97 52.94 46.34
CA ASN A 543 -21.10 53.26 47.18
C ASN A 543 -21.65 51.96 47.77
N ALA A 544 -22.49 52.09 48.79
CA ALA A 544 -23.17 50.98 49.41
C ALA A 544 -24.54 51.42 49.95
N ASP A 545 -25.49 50.50 49.95
CA ASP A 545 -26.83 50.71 50.51
C ASP A 545 -27.37 49.38 51.03
N SER A 546 -28.47 49.42 51.78
CA SER A 546 -29.16 48.22 52.27
C SER A 546 -29.44 47.25 51.12
N PRO A 547 -29.26 45.92 51.32
CA PRO A 547 -29.57 44.93 50.30
C PRO A 547 -31.04 44.92 49.87
N ASP A 548 -31.94 45.50 50.68
CA ASP A 548 -33.37 45.67 50.37
C ASP A 548 -33.67 46.89 49.50
N THR A 549 -32.72 47.83 49.38
CA THR A 549 -32.93 49.09 48.66
C THR A 549 -33.13 48.82 47.17
N ARG A 550 -34.13 49.50 46.59
CA ARG A 550 -34.45 49.50 45.16
C ARG A 550 -34.39 50.92 44.65
N THR A 551 -33.57 51.19 43.63
CA THR A 551 -33.42 52.52 43.05
C THR A 551 -33.48 52.49 41.53
N PRO A 552 -33.85 53.60 40.86
CA PRO A 552 -33.93 53.68 39.40
C PRO A 552 -32.56 53.76 38.70
N TYR A 553 -31.46 53.56 39.43
CA TYR A 553 -30.10 53.72 38.93
C TYR A 553 -29.15 52.62 39.42
N VAL A 554 -29.64 51.58 40.11
CA VAL A 554 -28.85 50.39 40.47
C VAL A 554 -29.45 49.16 39.78
N GLY A 555 -28.64 48.50 38.98
CA GLY A 555 -28.86 47.19 38.38
C GLY A 555 -27.73 46.23 38.76
N PHE A 556 -27.35 45.33 37.86
CA PHE A 556 -26.28 44.36 38.09
C PHE A 556 -25.76 43.70 36.81
N ARG A 557 -24.62 43.03 36.93
CA ARG A 557 -24.10 42.05 35.95
C ARG A 557 -23.88 40.69 36.59
N VAL A 558 -23.81 39.68 35.73
CA VAL A 558 -23.52 38.30 36.14
C VAL A 558 -22.13 37.92 35.65
N ILE A 559 -21.40 37.14 36.45
CA ILE A 559 -20.16 36.47 36.02
C ILE A 559 -20.30 34.95 36.15
N ILE A 560 -19.49 34.22 35.38
CA ILE A 560 -19.28 32.78 35.49
C ILE A 560 -17.89 32.58 36.10
N SER A 561 -17.85 32.08 37.34
CA SER A 561 -16.61 31.89 38.09
C SER A 561 -16.55 30.48 38.69
N LYS A 562 -15.35 29.99 38.98
CA LYS A 562 -15.16 28.70 39.63
C LYS A 562 -15.76 28.73 41.05
N PHE A 563 -16.51 27.69 41.44
CA PHE A 563 -17.05 27.59 42.80
C PHE A 563 -16.02 27.11 43.82
#